data_AF-A0AA88KK68-F1
#
_entry.id   AF-A0AA88KK68-F1
#
_cell.length_a   1.000
_cell.length_b   1.000
_cell.length_c   1.000
_cell.angle_alpha   90.00
_cell.angle_beta   90.00
_cell.angle_gamma   90.00
#
_symmetry.space_group_name_H-M   'P 1'
#
loop_
_entity.id
_entity.type
_entity.pdbx_description
1 polymer ?
#
loop_
_entity_poly.entity_id
_entity_poly.type
_entity_poly.pdbx_seq_one_letter_code
_entity_poly.pdbx_strand_id
1 'polypeptide(L)'
;MLSNHPLTSFPALCAFECLSGELLWGHLQCLMLGGASNLSSSVESSTTTTTHDSPQSKTTPLTGGTILQSQFHYRVLAKRGNWMVHRVLYKNETEENPVAAFIVHHESISAKELLSRCSEVGISHGQRHQDQEIVYVNRYDWAFHFGGPKVEEKIENHLKSLNPDFKFKPHPTYGEHDVNDELTGGRLNLLDASYWKDVEKHFALGHHPDLGQCSAFVDNTNGKAFGVHLSDIHTEYELGWMVFNKDQELVGFVYDSSYCALEGDNLVLEE
;
A
#
# COMPACT_ATOMS: atom_id res chain seq x y z
N MET A 1 15.93 15.49 5.76
CA MET A 1 16.15 14.12 6.28
C MET A 1 14.80 13.68 6.79
N LEU A 2 14.20 12.62 6.24
CA LEU A 2 13.07 11.98 6.92
C LEU A 2 13.56 11.63 8.31
N SER A 3 12.89 12.11 9.34
CA SER A 3 13.12 11.55 10.65
C SER A 3 12.42 10.21 10.69
N ASN A 4 13.21 9.13 10.61
CA ASN A 4 12.78 7.81 11.05
C ASN A 4 12.61 7.91 12.56
N HIS A 5 11.45 8.36 13.02
CA HIS A 5 11.07 8.19 14.41
C HIS A 5 10.55 6.76 14.55
N PRO A 6 11.35 5.82 15.12
CA PRO A 6 10.83 4.49 15.37
C PRO A 6 9.60 4.61 16.27
N LEU A 7 8.48 4.08 15.82
CA LEU A 7 7.24 4.02 16.58
C LEU A 7 7.37 2.95 17.67
N THR A 8 8.28 3.14 18.64
CA THR A 8 8.47 2.22 19.79
C THR A 8 7.27 2.21 20.74
N SER A 9 6.38 3.18 20.57
CA SER A 9 5.00 3.20 21.05
C SER A 9 4.25 3.98 19.98
N PHE A 10 3.25 3.41 19.31
CA PHE A 10 2.40 4.19 18.40
C PHE A 10 1.72 5.29 19.24
N PRO A 11 2.13 6.57 19.15
CA PRO A 11 1.34 7.62 19.77
C PRO A 11 0.09 7.77 18.90
N ALA A 12 -1.05 8.07 19.55
CA ALA A 12 -2.34 8.38 18.92
C ALA A 12 -2.25 8.71 17.42
N LEU A 13 -2.66 7.75 16.58
CA LEU A 13 -3.00 7.90 15.15
C LEU A 13 -1.90 8.52 14.28
N CYS A 14 -1.18 7.68 13.52
CA CYS A 14 -0.41 8.18 12.38
C CYS A 14 -1.41 8.77 11.37
N ALA A 15 -1.42 10.09 11.20
CA ALA A 15 -2.30 10.79 10.29
C ALA A 15 -1.51 11.53 9.21
N PHE A 16 -2.08 11.65 8.01
CA PHE A 16 -1.50 12.44 6.92
C PHE A 16 -2.60 13.21 6.17
N GLU A 17 -2.20 14.24 5.44
CA GLU A 17 -3.13 15.09 4.67
C GLU A 17 -3.08 14.72 3.18
N CYS A 18 -4.23 14.40 2.59
CA CYS A 18 -4.39 14.30 1.13
C CYS A 18 -4.84 15.65 0.57
N LEU A 19 -3.92 16.37 -0.06
CA LEU A 19 -4.12 17.67 -0.66
C LEU A 19 -4.52 17.58 -2.13
N SER A 20 -3.95 16.64 -2.88
CA SER A 20 -4.16 16.54 -4.33
C SER A 20 -5.54 15.99 -4.71
N GLY A 21 -6.16 15.20 -3.83
CA GLY A 21 -7.33 14.38 -4.17
C GLY A 21 -6.97 13.11 -4.93
N GLU A 22 -5.69 12.73 -4.93
CA GLU A 22 -5.18 11.49 -5.49
C GLU A 22 -4.24 10.81 -4.49
N LEU A 23 -4.36 9.48 -4.37
CA LEU A 23 -3.39 8.68 -3.61
C LEU A 23 -2.70 7.68 -4.53
N LEU A 24 -1.41 7.44 -4.27
CA LEU A 24 -0.66 6.29 -4.77
C LEU A 24 -0.63 5.22 -3.68
N TRP A 25 -0.73 3.96 -4.09
CA TRP A 25 -0.82 2.84 -3.16
C TRP A 25 0.03 1.64 -3.60
N GLY A 26 0.44 0.81 -2.64
CA GLY A 26 1.13 -0.46 -2.89
C GLY A 26 2.57 -0.51 -2.39
N HIS A 27 3.35 -1.44 -2.97
CA HIS A 27 4.80 -1.53 -2.75
C HIS A 27 5.54 -0.41 -3.48
N LEU A 28 6.87 -0.31 -3.31
CA LEU A 28 7.64 0.79 -3.93
C LEU A 28 7.44 0.85 -5.45
N GLN A 29 7.50 -0.31 -6.11
CA GLN A 29 7.32 -0.41 -7.55
C GLN A 29 5.90 -0.01 -8.00
N CYS A 30 4.88 -0.27 -7.17
CA CYS A 30 3.53 0.22 -7.40
C CYS A 30 3.51 1.75 -7.43
N LEU A 31 4.16 2.39 -6.44
CA LEU A 31 4.25 3.85 -6.38
C LEU A 31 4.98 4.44 -7.59
N MET A 32 6.05 3.78 -8.05
CA MET A 32 6.77 4.20 -9.24
C MET A 32 5.90 4.09 -10.51
N LEU A 33 5.12 3.01 -10.63
CA LEU A 33 4.20 2.81 -11.76
C LEU A 33 3.05 3.83 -11.74
N GLY A 34 2.41 4.02 -10.59
CA GLY A 34 1.31 4.98 -10.46
C GLY A 34 1.77 6.44 -10.54
N GLY A 35 2.99 6.73 -10.08
CA GLY A 35 3.57 8.07 -10.08
C GLY A 35 4.19 8.49 -11.42
N ALA A 36 4.82 7.56 -12.13
CA ALA A 36 5.46 7.82 -13.41
C ALA A 36 4.50 7.53 -14.57
N SER A 37 3.94 8.60 -15.16
CA SER A 37 3.17 8.54 -16.41
C SER A 37 3.92 7.91 -17.60
N ASN A 38 5.25 7.71 -17.48
CA ASN A 38 6.16 7.39 -18.58
C ASN A 38 6.95 6.08 -18.39
N LEU A 39 6.81 5.37 -17.27
CA LEU A 39 7.49 4.07 -17.06
C LEU A 39 6.81 2.92 -17.83
N SER A 40 5.60 3.13 -18.37
CA SER A 40 4.96 2.22 -19.34
C SER A 40 5.46 2.49 -20.76
N SER A 41 6.78 2.48 -20.97
CA SER A 41 7.40 2.61 -22.29
C SER A 41 7.28 1.32 -23.11
N SER A 42 6.04 0.90 -23.37
CA SER A 42 5.70 0.02 -24.49
C SER A 42 4.23 0.23 -24.84
N VAL A 43 3.94 1.35 -25.52
CA VAL A 43 2.99 1.50 -26.64
C VAL A 43 2.71 2.99 -26.82
N GLU A 44 3.09 3.47 -28.00
CA GLU A 44 2.87 4.82 -28.50
C GLU A 44 1.36 5.15 -28.55
N SER A 45 0.90 6.10 -27.74
CA SER A 45 -0.24 6.94 -28.14
C SER A 45 -0.32 8.19 -27.26
N SER A 46 -0.28 9.33 -27.93
CA SER A 46 -0.23 10.69 -27.43
C SER A 46 -1.56 11.17 -26.86
N THR A 47 -1.94 10.69 -25.69
CA THR A 47 -2.84 11.36 -24.72
C THR A 47 -2.63 10.67 -23.37
N THR A 48 -1.78 11.24 -22.50
CA THR A 48 -1.54 10.72 -21.14
C THR A 48 -2.73 10.99 -20.24
N THR A 49 -3.84 10.28 -20.45
CA THR A 49 -4.92 10.22 -19.46
C THR A 49 -4.41 9.43 -18.28
N THR A 50 -4.23 10.10 -17.14
CA THR A 50 -4.01 9.44 -15.85
C THR A 50 -5.19 8.50 -15.60
N THR A 51 -4.92 7.21 -15.48
CA THR A 51 -5.91 6.18 -15.16
C THR A 51 -5.92 5.92 -13.67
N HIS A 52 -7.12 5.76 -13.10
CA HIS A 52 -7.33 5.52 -11.68
C HIS A 52 -7.99 4.17 -11.43
N ASP A 53 -7.58 3.53 -10.35
CA ASP A 53 -8.29 2.38 -9.79
C ASP A 53 -9.61 2.87 -9.19
N SER A 54 -10.68 2.15 -9.50
CA SER A 54 -12.05 2.42 -9.07
C SER A 54 -12.87 1.13 -9.12
N PRO A 55 -14.05 1.09 -8.48
CA PRO A 55 -14.96 -0.04 -8.63
C PRO A 55 -15.44 -0.27 -10.08
N GLN A 56 -15.47 0.78 -10.93
CA GLN A 56 -15.89 0.66 -12.33
C GLN A 56 -14.74 0.38 -13.29
N SER A 57 -13.48 0.63 -12.92
CA SER A 57 -12.32 0.12 -13.64
C SER A 57 -12.25 -1.38 -13.39
N LYS A 58 -13.12 -2.13 -14.08
CA LYS A 58 -13.13 -3.59 -14.02
C LYS A 58 -11.74 -4.05 -14.38
N THR A 59 -11.05 -4.59 -13.40
CA THR A 59 -9.75 -5.21 -13.61
C THR A 59 -10.00 -6.35 -14.59
N THR A 60 -9.36 -6.29 -15.75
CA THR A 60 -9.49 -7.37 -16.72
C THR A 60 -8.77 -8.56 -16.11
N PRO A 61 -9.45 -9.68 -15.81
CA PRO A 61 -8.77 -10.85 -15.30
C PRO A 61 -7.69 -11.22 -16.30
N LEU A 62 -6.44 -11.37 -15.83
CA LEU A 62 -5.39 -11.88 -16.70
C LEU A 62 -5.81 -13.26 -17.21
N THR A 63 -5.81 -13.44 -18.52
CA THR A 63 -6.22 -14.70 -19.16
C THR A 63 -5.03 -15.65 -19.19
N GLY A 64 -5.18 -16.81 -18.54
CA GLY A 64 -4.15 -17.85 -18.46
C GLY A 64 -3.59 -18.04 -17.04
N GLY A 65 -3.41 -19.30 -16.65
CA GLY A 65 -3.00 -19.69 -15.30
C GLY A 65 -4.16 -20.07 -14.38
N THR A 66 -3.83 -20.59 -13.20
CA THR A 66 -4.80 -20.98 -12.16
C THR A 66 -5.11 -19.85 -11.16
N ILE A 67 -4.53 -18.66 -11.36
CA ILE A 67 -4.53 -17.56 -10.41
C ILE A 67 -5.31 -16.40 -11.03
N LEU A 68 -6.35 -15.93 -10.32
CA LEU A 68 -7.08 -14.72 -10.69
C LEU A 68 -6.29 -13.50 -10.23
N GLN A 69 -5.86 -12.69 -11.20
CA GLN A 69 -5.08 -11.46 -11.00
C GLN A 69 -5.77 -10.29 -11.69
N SER A 70 -5.72 -9.15 -11.03
CA SER A 70 -6.21 -7.86 -11.47
C SER A 70 -5.04 -7.00 -11.97
N GLN A 71 -5.29 -6.19 -13.01
CA GLN A 71 -4.37 -5.11 -13.37
C GLN A 71 -4.81 -3.81 -12.70
N PHE A 72 -3.96 -3.29 -11.82
CA PHE A 72 -4.15 -2.01 -11.15
C PHE A 72 -3.22 -0.93 -11.74
N HIS A 73 -3.63 0.31 -11.57
CA HIS A 73 -2.89 1.52 -11.92
C HIS A 73 -2.07 2.05 -10.74
N TYR A 74 -2.30 1.53 -9.53
CA TYR A 74 -1.64 1.93 -8.29
C TYR A 74 -1.81 3.42 -7.98
N ARG A 75 -2.97 3.94 -8.39
CA ARG A 75 -3.36 5.34 -8.29
C ARG A 75 -4.87 5.42 -8.20
N VAL A 76 -5.38 6.15 -7.23
CA VAL A 76 -6.83 6.29 -6.99
C VAL A 76 -7.20 7.77 -6.91
N LEU A 77 -8.43 8.09 -7.31
CA LEU A 77 -9.08 9.30 -6.80
C LEU A 77 -9.35 9.10 -5.31
N ALA A 78 -9.09 10.10 -4.50
CA ALA A 78 -9.19 9.99 -3.06
C ALA A 78 -9.79 11.26 -2.46
N LYS A 79 -10.53 11.09 -1.36
CA LYS A 79 -11.12 12.22 -0.67
C LYS A 79 -10.03 13.11 -0.07
N ARG A 80 -10.08 14.40 -0.37
CA ARG A 80 -9.20 15.41 0.21
C ARG A 80 -9.49 15.61 1.69
N GLY A 81 -8.44 15.78 2.48
CA GLY A 81 -8.54 16.03 3.92
C GLY A 81 -7.59 15.14 4.73
N ASN A 82 -7.91 14.97 6.01
CA ASN A 82 -7.09 14.18 6.92
C ASN A 82 -7.41 12.69 6.79
N TRP A 83 -6.35 11.90 6.74
CA TRP A 83 -6.38 10.44 6.73
C TRP A 83 -5.73 9.93 8.00
N MET A 84 -6.36 8.97 8.66
CA MET A 84 -5.92 8.34 9.90
C MET A 84 -5.55 6.87 9.66
N VAL A 85 -4.67 6.35 10.51
CA VAL A 85 -4.26 4.94 10.49
C VAL A 85 -4.60 4.29 11.82
N HIS A 86 -5.25 3.12 11.76
CA HIS A 86 -5.48 2.23 12.87
C HIS A 86 -4.81 0.88 12.64
N ARG A 87 -4.43 0.22 13.74
CA ARG A 87 -4.05 -1.19 13.74
C ARG A 87 -5.24 -2.04 14.15
N VAL A 88 -5.32 -3.22 13.55
CA VAL A 88 -6.25 -4.28 13.93
C VAL A 88 -5.40 -5.39 14.53
N LEU A 89 -5.70 -5.80 15.74
CA LEU A 89 -5.01 -6.86 16.46
C LEU A 89 -5.90 -8.10 16.53
N TYR A 90 -5.27 -9.28 16.57
CA TYR A 90 -5.97 -10.47 17.04
C TYR A 90 -6.17 -10.39 18.55
N LYS A 91 -7.35 -10.81 19.00
CA LYS A 91 -7.72 -11.03 20.40
C LYS A 91 -7.30 -12.45 20.75
N ASN A 92 -6.01 -12.66 20.98
CA ASN A 92 -5.55 -13.87 21.63
C ASN A 92 -5.39 -13.61 23.14
N GLU A 93 -5.57 -14.63 23.98
CA GLU A 93 -5.40 -14.50 25.43
C GLU A 93 -3.92 -14.46 25.86
N THR A 94 -2.99 -14.50 24.90
CA THR A 94 -1.54 -14.39 25.12
C THR A 94 -1.09 -12.92 25.01
N GLU A 95 -0.08 -12.53 25.79
CA GLU A 95 0.42 -11.15 25.88
C GLU A 95 0.98 -10.59 24.55
N GLU A 96 1.30 -11.44 23.57
CA GLU A 96 1.69 -11.05 22.23
C GLU A 96 0.47 -11.14 21.30
N ASN A 97 -0.29 -10.05 21.15
CA ASN A 97 -1.32 -9.95 20.11
C ASN A 97 -0.66 -9.52 18.79
N PRO A 98 -0.54 -10.41 17.78
CA PRO A 98 0.03 -10.02 16.50
C PRO A 98 -0.88 -9.02 15.79
N VAL A 99 -0.27 -8.12 15.02
CA VAL A 99 -1.00 -7.21 14.12
C VAL A 99 -1.63 -8.04 13.02
N ALA A 100 -2.97 -8.01 12.95
CA ALA A 100 -3.72 -8.70 11.92
C ALA A 100 -3.80 -7.87 10.64
N ALA A 101 -4.09 -6.58 10.79
CA ALA A 101 -4.31 -5.67 9.67
C ALA A 101 -4.06 -4.20 10.07
N PHE A 102 -4.07 -3.33 9.07
CA PHE A 102 -4.08 -1.88 9.21
C PHE A 102 -5.28 -1.30 8.47
N ILE A 103 -5.85 -0.22 9.00
CA ILE A 103 -6.93 0.53 8.35
C ILE A 103 -6.46 1.96 8.15
N VAL A 104 -6.40 2.40 6.90
CA VAL A 104 -6.09 3.79 6.53
C VAL A 104 -7.35 4.43 5.99
N HIS A 105 -7.84 5.52 6.59
CA HIS A 105 -9.14 6.05 6.21
C HIS A 105 -9.27 7.56 6.37
N HIS A 106 -10.13 8.15 5.57
CA HIS A 106 -10.47 9.56 5.67
C HIS A 106 -11.30 9.85 6.94
N GLU A 107 -11.16 11.05 7.51
CA GLU A 107 -11.88 11.50 8.72
C GLU A 107 -13.40 11.48 8.63
N SER A 108 -13.96 11.38 7.44
CA SER A 108 -15.40 11.32 7.21
C SER A 108 -16.02 9.93 7.36
N ILE A 109 -15.23 8.88 7.57
CA ILE A 109 -15.71 7.51 7.74
C ILE A 109 -15.03 6.85 8.93
N SER A 110 -15.73 5.94 9.61
CA SER A 110 -15.22 5.23 10.79
C SER A 110 -14.35 4.03 10.39
N ALA A 111 -13.20 3.86 11.05
CA ALA A 111 -12.38 2.64 10.93
C ALA A 111 -13.19 1.37 11.23
N LYS A 112 -14.08 1.41 12.23
CA LYS A 112 -14.93 0.28 12.62
C LYS A 112 -15.94 -0.08 11.53
N GLU A 113 -16.51 0.93 10.88
CA GLU A 113 -17.43 0.73 9.76
C GLU A 113 -16.70 0.08 8.58
N LEU A 114 -15.50 0.57 8.23
CA LEU A 114 -14.68 -0.01 7.18
C LEU A 114 -14.30 -1.46 7.47
N LEU A 115 -13.86 -1.76 8.69
CA LEU A 115 -13.51 -3.12 9.10
C LEU A 115 -14.71 -4.06 8.96
N SER A 116 -15.89 -3.65 9.42
CA SER A 116 -17.12 -4.45 9.32
C SER A 116 -17.47 -4.75 7.86
N ARG A 117 -17.47 -3.73 7.00
CA ARG A 117 -17.78 -3.90 5.57
C ARG A 117 -16.78 -4.81 4.86
N CYS A 118 -15.49 -4.64 5.12
CA CYS A 118 -14.45 -5.45 4.48
C CYS A 118 -14.46 -6.90 4.99
N SER A 119 -14.76 -7.12 6.28
CA SER A 119 -14.93 -8.47 6.85
C SER A 119 -16.14 -9.18 6.26
N GLU A 120 -17.27 -8.49 6.04
CA GLU A 120 -18.43 -9.05 5.34
C GLU A 120 -18.13 -9.43 3.89
N VAL A 121 -17.24 -8.68 3.21
CA VAL A 121 -16.77 -9.00 1.86
C VAL A 121 -15.83 -10.21 1.86
N GLY A 122 -14.92 -10.29 2.83
CA GLY A 122 -13.90 -11.33 2.92
C GLY A 122 -13.01 -11.41 1.67
N ILE A 123 -12.46 -12.60 1.40
CA ILE A 123 -11.72 -12.86 0.16
C ILE A 123 -12.67 -12.88 -1.04
N SER A 124 -12.41 -12.05 -2.05
CA SER A 124 -13.26 -11.95 -3.23
C SER A 124 -12.49 -11.92 -4.55
N HIS A 125 -11.85 -13.05 -4.91
CA HIS A 125 -11.06 -13.16 -6.14
C HIS A 125 -11.79 -12.76 -7.43
N GLY A 126 -13.12 -12.90 -7.46
CA GLY A 126 -13.94 -12.55 -8.62
C GLY A 126 -14.60 -11.18 -8.53
N GLN A 127 -14.39 -10.40 -7.47
CA GLN A 127 -15.11 -9.15 -7.19
C GLN A 127 -16.65 -9.32 -7.29
N ARG A 128 -17.17 -10.45 -6.78
CA ARG A 128 -18.61 -10.82 -6.87
C ARG A 128 -19.36 -10.64 -5.56
N HIS A 129 -18.76 -9.95 -4.60
CA HIS A 129 -19.41 -9.58 -3.34
C HIS A 129 -20.55 -8.58 -3.61
N GLN A 130 -21.38 -8.30 -2.60
CA GLN A 130 -22.55 -7.42 -2.77
C GLN A 130 -22.18 -5.93 -2.74
N ASP A 131 -21.18 -5.56 -1.94
CA ASP A 131 -20.76 -4.17 -1.73
C ASP A 131 -19.92 -3.65 -2.91
N GLN A 132 -20.59 -3.17 -3.96
CA GLN A 132 -19.95 -2.69 -5.18
C GLN A 132 -19.08 -1.43 -5.01
N GLU A 133 -19.00 -0.86 -3.81
CA GLU A 133 -18.07 0.23 -3.49
C GLU A 133 -16.71 -0.29 -3.02
N ILE A 134 -16.55 -1.61 -2.86
CA ILE A 134 -15.32 -2.26 -2.39
C ILE A 134 -14.59 -2.95 -3.54
N VAL A 135 -13.29 -2.71 -3.64
CA VAL A 135 -12.39 -3.45 -4.53
C VAL A 135 -11.43 -4.28 -3.69
N TYR A 136 -11.54 -5.60 -3.80
CA TYR A 136 -10.61 -6.53 -3.18
C TYR A 136 -9.26 -6.55 -3.92
N VAL A 137 -8.16 -6.62 -3.18
CA VAL A 137 -6.79 -6.71 -3.68
C VAL A 137 -6.22 -8.04 -3.19
N ASN A 138 -5.97 -8.94 -4.13
CA ASN A 138 -5.41 -10.25 -3.84
C ASN A 138 -3.89 -10.16 -3.61
N ARG A 139 -3.31 -11.20 -2.98
CA ARG A 139 -1.85 -11.35 -2.80
C ARG A 139 -1.04 -11.25 -4.10
N TYR A 140 -1.68 -11.53 -5.23
CA TYR A 140 -1.04 -11.50 -6.54
C TYR A 140 -1.21 -10.17 -7.28
N ASP A 141 -2.06 -9.29 -6.77
CA ASP A 141 -2.35 -7.98 -7.36
C ASP A 141 -1.35 -6.92 -6.89
N TRP A 142 -0.67 -7.20 -5.78
CA TRP A 142 0.54 -6.51 -5.39
C TRP A 142 1.63 -6.77 -6.43
N ALA A 143 2.46 -5.77 -6.67
CA ALA A 143 3.35 -5.79 -7.82
C ALA A 143 4.52 -6.79 -7.72
N PHE A 144 4.58 -7.66 -6.71
CA PHE A 144 5.48 -8.82 -6.68
C PHE A 144 5.35 -9.67 -7.96
N HIS A 145 4.16 -9.69 -8.59
CA HIS A 145 3.93 -10.40 -9.85
C HIS A 145 3.92 -9.50 -11.09
N PHE A 146 4.10 -8.19 -10.91
CA PHE A 146 4.05 -7.21 -11.98
C PHE A 146 5.47 -6.88 -12.48
N GLY A 147 5.70 -6.97 -13.79
CA GLY A 147 6.95 -6.54 -14.43
C GLY A 147 7.83 -7.65 -14.99
N GLY A 148 7.48 -8.92 -14.75
CA GLY A 148 8.23 -10.08 -15.22
C GLY A 148 9.57 -10.26 -14.50
N PRO A 149 10.42 -11.19 -14.97
CA PRO A 149 11.78 -11.30 -14.42
C PRO A 149 12.48 -9.95 -14.54
N LYS A 150 13.13 -9.49 -13.46
CA LYS A 150 13.93 -8.24 -13.36
C LYS A 150 13.18 -6.95 -13.00
N VAL A 151 11.99 -7.00 -12.40
CA VAL A 151 11.36 -5.77 -11.86
C VAL A 151 12.28 -5.05 -10.87
N GLU A 152 12.97 -5.81 -10.02
CA GLU A 152 13.93 -5.29 -9.05
C GLU A 152 15.11 -4.59 -9.72
N GLU A 153 15.68 -5.20 -10.76
CA GLU A 153 16.79 -4.62 -11.53
C GLU A 153 16.37 -3.26 -12.13
N LYS A 154 15.12 -3.14 -12.58
CA LYS A 154 14.59 -1.87 -13.10
C LYS A 154 14.46 -0.82 -12.01
N ILE A 155 13.92 -1.20 -10.84
CA ILE A 155 13.84 -0.30 -9.68
C ILE A 155 15.24 0.12 -9.24
N GLU A 156 16.16 -0.83 -9.12
CA GLU A 156 17.54 -0.57 -8.71
C GLU A 156 18.24 0.38 -9.67
N ASN A 157 18.17 0.11 -10.98
CA ASN A 157 18.77 0.95 -12.00
C ASN A 157 18.17 2.35 -11.99
N HIS A 158 16.87 2.45 -11.76
CA HIS A 158 16.20 3.73 -11.64
C HIS A 158 16.66 4.51 -10.39
N LEU A 159 16.68 3.88 -9.21
CA LEU A 159 17.17 4.51 -7.99
C LEU A 159 18.67 4.88 -8.09
N LYS A 160 19.48 4.04 -8.73
CA LYS A 160 20.89 4.32 -9.06
C LYS A 160 21.05 5.51 -10.00
N SER A 161 20.10 5.73 -10.91
CA SER A 161 20.12 6.91 -11.78
C SER A 161 19.93 8.22 -11.01
N LEU A 162 19.26 8.16 -9.84
CA LEU A 162 19.06 9.28 -8.94
C LEU A 162 20.19 9.42 -7.92
N ASN A 163 20.73 8.28 -7.47
CA ASN A 163 21.86 8.20 -6.56
C ASN A 163 22.76 7.01 -6.92
N PRO A 164 23.92 7.22 -7.57
CA PRO A 164 24.82 6.14 -7.99
C PRO A 164 25.31 5.23 -6.86
N ASP A 165 25.30 5.72 -5.61
CA ASP A 165 25.71 4.96 -4.43
C ASP A 165 24.58 4.10 -3.83
N PHE A 166 23.36 4.16 -4.39
CA PHE A 166 22.23 3.35 -3.93
C PHE A 166 22.52 1.86 -4.03
N LYS A 167 22.23 1.15 -2.93
CA LYS A 167 22.32 -0.31 -2.82
C LYS A 167 21.19 -0.79 -1.92
N PHE A 168 20.52 -1.87 -2.33
CA PHE A 168 19.65 -2.63 -1.45
C PHE A 168 20.42 -3.15 -0.24
N LYS A 169 19.77 -3.20 0.93
CA LYS A 169 20.34 -3.86 2.10
C LYS A 169 20.07 -5.36 1.97
N PRO A 170 21.00 -6.22 2.41
CA PRO A 170 20.75 -7.65 2.45
C PRO A 170 19.62 -7.97 3.46
N HIS A 171 18.73 -8.89 3.12
CA HIS A 171 17.69 -9.36 4.04
C HIS A 171 18.33 -10.08 5.23
N PRO A 172 18.01 -9.70 6.48
CA PRO A 172 18.70 -10.22 7.67
C PRO A 172 18.45 -11.72 7.91
N THR A 173 17.29 -12.24 7.48
CA THR A 173 16.86 -13.61 7.81
C THR A 173 17.25 -14.65 6.77
N TYR A 174 17.40 -14.26 5.50
CA TYR A 174 17.53 -15.25 4.40
C TYR A 174 18.96 -15.44 3.90
N GLY A 175 19.94 -14.66 4.38
CA GLY A 175 21.38 -14.92 4.22
C GLY A 175 21.94 -14.82 2.79
N GLU A 176 21.10 -15.04 1.79
CA GLU A 176 21.33 -14.82 0.37
C GLU A 176 20.34 -13.75 -0.11
N HIS A 177 20.77 -12.97 -1.10
CA HIS A 177 20.08 -11.81 -1.65
C HIS A 177 18.71 -12.16 -2.27
N ASP A 178 17.71 -12.47 -1.45
CA ASP A 178 16.33 -12.35 -1.88
C ASP A 178 15.98 -10.85 -1.84
N VAL A 179 16.50 -10.14 -2.85
CA VAL A 179 16.27 -8.70 -3.09
C VAL A 179 14.76 -8.42 -3.19
N ASN A 180 13.95 -9.46 -3.41
CA ASN A 180 12.53 -9.36 -3.64
C ASN A 180 11.84 -8.76 -2.41
N ASP A 181 12.22 -9.15 -1.20
CA ASP A 181 11.39 -8.83 -0.04
C ASP A 181 11.63 -7.41 0.52
N GLU A 182 12.81 -6.81 0.27
CA GLU A 182 13.15 -5.55 0.95
C GLU A 182 12.30 -4.37 0.49
N LEU A 183 11.86 -4.32 -0.78
CA LEU A 183 11.04 -3.20 -1.28
C LEU A 183 9.74 -3.65 -1.97
N THR A 184 9.58 -4.96 -2.23
CA THR A 184 8.48 -5.50 -3.04
C THR A 184 7.53 -6.42 -2.27
N GLY A 185 7.66 -6.50 -0.94
CA GLY A 185 6.78 -7.29 -0.07
C GLY A 185 6.66 -6.77 1.35
N GLY A 186 5.61 -7.25 2.04
CA GLY A 186 5.38 -7.08 3.47
C GLY A 186 5.12 -5.65 3.91
N ARG A 187 4.56 -4.81 3.04
CA ARG A 187 4.32 -3.39 3.32
C ARG A 187 3.19 -2.80 2.49
N LEU A 188 2.46 -1.88 3.08
CA LEU A 188 1.63 -0.93 2.34
C LEU A 188 2.27 0.46 2.42
N ASN A 189 2.54 1.05 1.27
CA ASN A 189 2.73 2.49 1.17
C ASN A 189 1.43 3.12 0.63
N LEU A 190 0.98 4.20 1.25
CA LEU A 190 -0.15 5.00 0.79
C LEU A 190 0.19 6.48 0.97
N LEU A 191 0.18 7.26 -0.12
CA LEU A 191 0.64 8.65 -0.07
C LEU A 191 -0.04 9.54 -1.10
N ASP A 192 -0.10 10.84 -0.80
CA ASP A 192 -0.55 11.87 -1.73
C ASP A 192 0.30 11.88 -3.00
N ALA A 193 -0.35 11.69 -4.15
CA ALA A 193 0.32 11.52 -5.43
C ALA A 193 1.21 12.72 -5.83
N SER A 194 0.95 13.91 -5.29
CA SER A 194 1.78 15.10 -5.55
C SER A 194 3.20 15.00 -4.96
N TYR A 195 3.42 14.11 -3.98
CA TYR A 195 4.69 13.93 -3.29
C TYR A 195 5.51 12.72 -3.78
N TRP A 196 5.07 12.02 -4.81
CA TRP A 196 5.72 10.75 -5.21
C TRP A 196 7.21 10.91 -5.55
N LYS A 197 7.59 12.04 -6.17
CA LYS A 197 9.00 12.33 -6.50
C LYS A 197 9.87 12.55 -5.27
N ASP A 198 9.28 13.03 -4.17
CA ASP A 198 10.01 13.22 -2.91
C ASP A 198 10.25 11.87 -2.23
N VAL A 199 9.27 10.97 -2.31
CA VAL A 199 9.43 9.58 -1.86
C VAL A 199 10.49 8.87 -2.68
N GLU A 200 10.43 8.95 -4.01
CA GLU A 200 11.42 8.39 -4.92
C GLU A 200 12.87 8.80 -4.54
N LYS A 201 13.09 10.10 -4.29
CA LYS A 201 14.38 10.60 -3.82
C LYS A 201 14.76 10.04 -2.45
N HIS A 202 13.81 9.88 -1.54
CA HIS A 202 14.08 9.31 -0.22
C HIS A 202 14.49 7.85 -0.29
N PHE A 203 13.84 7.04 -1.12
CA PHE A 203 14.26 5.67 -1.37
C PHE A 203 15.65 5.63 -2.03
N ALA A 204 15.94 6.50 -3.01
CA ALA A 204 17.26 6.57 -3.63
C ALA A 204 18.38 6.94 -2.64
N LEU A 205 18.06 7.65 -1.56
CA LEU A 205 19.00 7.96 -0.48
C LEU A 205 19.14 6.84 0.57
N GLY A 206 18.41 5.72 0.43
CA GLY A 206 18.37 4.65 1.42
C GLY A 206 17.63 5.02 2.70
N HIS A 207 16.80 6.08 2.65
CA HIS A 207 16.00 6.56 3.78
C HIS A 207 14.58 5.97 3.74
N HIS A 208 14.47 4.65 3.62
CA HIS A 208 13.19 3.96 3.76
C HIS A 208 13.14 3.21 5.10
N PRO A 209 11.94 3.01 5.66
CA PRO A 209 11.77 2.16 6.83
C PRO A 209 12.16 0.71 6.51
N ASP A 210 12.64 0.00 7.54
CA ASP A 210 12.90 -1.44 7.46
C ASP A 210 11.59 -2.23 7.63
N LEU A 211 11.57 -3.51 7.23
CA LEU A 211 10.41 -4.40 7.44
C LEU A 211 10.01 -4.45 8.93
N GLY A 212 8.71 -4.43 9.21
CA GLY A 212 8.14 -4.37 10.56
C GLY A 212 8.13 -2.97 11.18
N GLN A 213 8.72 -1.96 10.53
CA GLN A 213 8.60 -0.58 10.95
C GLN A 213 7.41 0.08 10.27
N CYS A 214 6.61 0.82 11.02
CA CYS A 214 5.61 1.72 10.47
C CYS A 214 6.12 3.16 10.61
N SER A 215 5.80 4.04 9.67
CA SER A 215 6.20 5.45 9.73
C SER A 215 5.33 6.34 8.84
N ALA A 216 5.25 7.62 9.16
CA ALA A 216 4.73 8.63 8.25
C ALA A 216 5.81 9.08 7.25
N PHE A 217 5.41 9.35 6.01
CA PHE A 217 6.21 10.15 5.08
C PHE A 217 5.96 11.63 5.35
N VAL A 218 7.02 12.38 5.63
CA VAL A 218 6.95 13.77 6.08
C VAL A 218 7.67 14.71 5.12
N ASP A 219 7.01 15.80 4.74
CA ASP A 219 7.59 16.86 3.94
C ASP A 219 8.62 17.63 4.77
N ASN A 220 9.87 17.59 4.33
CA ASN A 220 10.99 18.23 5.03
C ASN A 220 10.88 19.76 5.10
N THR A 221 10.06 20.38 4.26
CA THR A 221 9.93 21.84 4.18
C THR A 221 8.98 22.40 5.25
N ASN A 222 7.92 21.65 5.58
CA ASN A 222 6.85 22.11 6.48
C ASN A 222 6.56 21.14 7.64
N GLY A 223 7.17 19.97 7.66
CA GLY A 223 7.00 18.95 8.70
C GLY A 223 5.65 18.22 8.65
N LYS A 224 4.84 18.40 7.61
CA LYS A 224 3.54 17.73 7.47
C LYS A 224 3.68 16.35 6.88
N ALA A 225 2.92 15.39 7.41
CA ALA A 225 2.82 14.06 6.83
C ALA A 225 1.95 14.09 5.57
N PHE A 226 2.42 13.44 4.51
CA PHE A 226 1.73 13.32 3.22
C PHE A 226 1.45 11.86 2.82
N GLY A 227 1.85 10.90 3.66
CA GLY A 227 1.59 9.50 3.44
C GLY A 227 2.09 8.63 4.58
N VAL A 228 1.92 7.33 4.43
CA VAL A 228 2.25 6.31 5.42
C VAL A 228 2.95 5.12 4.78
N HIS A 229 3.85 4.53 5.55
CA HIS A 229 4.46 3.23 5.34
C HIS A 229 4.02 2.32 6.49
N LEU A 230 3.39 1.20 6.17
CA LEU A 230 2.84 0.25 7.13
C LEU A 230 3.43 -1.12 6.84
N SER A 231 4.00 -1.74 7.87
CA SER A 231 4.65 -3.04 7.74
C SER A 231 4.54 -3.80 9.05
N ASP A 232 4.48 -5.13 8.94
CA ASP A 232 4.51 -6.06 10.06
C ASP A 232 5.63 -7.09 9.83
N ILE A 233 6.16 -7.67 10.89
CA ILE A 233 7.25 -8.66 10.80
C ILE A 233 6.74 -10.05 10.40
N HIS A 234 5.44 -10.31 10.58
CA HIS A 234 4.81 -11.60 10.28
C HIS A 234 4.02 -11.55 8.98
N THR A 235 4.52 -10.81 7.98
CA THR A 235 3.82 -10.67 6.72
C THR A 235 3.82 -11.98 5.93
N GLU A 236 2.64 -12.52 5.67
CA GLU A 236 2.44 -13.63 4.74
C GLU A 236 1.19 -13.32 3.91
N TYR A 237 1.29 -13.44 2.58
CA TYR A 237 0.14 -13.33 1.66
C TYR A 237 -0.74 -12.08 1.84
N GLU A 238 -0.14 -10.91 1.68
CA GLU A 238 -0.78 -9.59 1.79
C GLU A 238 -2.14 -9.50 1.05
N LEU A 239 -3.18 -9.04 1.73
CA LEU A 239 -4.50 -8.76 1.14
C LEU A 239 -4.88 -7.30 1.35
N GLY A 240 -5.79 -6.79 0.51
CA GLY A 240 -6.29 -5.43 0.66
C GLY A 240 -7.76 -5.27 0.27
N TRP A 241 -8.39 -4.23 0.80
CA TRP A 241 -9.73 -3.79 0.41
C TRP A 241 -9.74 -2.27 0.28
N MET A 242 -9.96 -1.79 -0.93
CA MET A 242 -10.16 -0.38 -1.21
C MET A 242 -11.65 -0.07 -1.11
N VAL A 243 -12.01 0.91 -0.28
CA VAL A 243 -13.41 1.33 -0.06
C VAL A 243 -13.62 2.71 -0.64
N PHE A 244 -14.55 2.82 -1.58
CA PHE A 244 -14.89 4.04 -2.28
C PHE A 244 -16.21 4.62 -1.79
N ASN A 245 -16.42 5.92 -2.00
CA ASN A 245 -17.71 6.55 -1.80
C ASN A 245 -18.53 6.58 -3.11
N LYS A 246 -19.74 7.14 -3.04
CA LYS A 246 -20.63 7.29 -4.20
C LYS A 246 -20.03 8.11 -5.33
N ASP A 247 -19.15 9.05 -5.01
CA ASP A 247 -18.44 9.90 -5.96
C ASP A 247 -17.18 9.23 -6.54
N GLN A 248 -16.97 7.93 -6.24
CA GLN A 248 -15.83 7.12 -6.67
C GLN A 248 -14.48 7.62 -6.12
N GLU A 249 -14.50 8.34 -5.00
CA GLU A 249 -13.28 8.69 -4.26
C GLU A 249 -12.99 7.59 -3.24
N LEU A 250 -11.74 7.16 -3.14
CA LEU A 250 -11.26 6.32 -2.04
C LEU A 250 -11.48 7.07 -0.72
N VAL A 251 -12.08 6.38 0.24
CA VAL A 251 -12.29 6.85 1.62
C VAL A 251 -11.68 5.92 2.67
N GLY A 252 -11.29 4.70 2.28
CA GLY A 252 -10.65 3.74 3.16
C GLY A 252 -9.83 2.70 2.41
N PHE A 253 -8.76 2.22 3.04
CA PHE A 253 -7.95 1.09 2.62
C PHE A 253 -7.72 0.19 3.84
N VAL A 254 -8.19 -1.05 3.77
CA VAL A 254 -7.87 -2.08 4.77
C VAL A 254 -6.77 -2.97 4.21
N TYR A 255 -5.66 -3.10 4.92
CA TYR A 255 -4.50 -3.89 4.54
C TYR A 255 -4.28 -5.01 5.56
N ASP A 256 -4.48 -6.24 5.12
CA ASP A 256 -4.25 -7.44 5.93
C ASP A 256 -2.87 -7.99 5.61
N SER A 257 -1.94 -7.79 6.55
CA SER A 257 -0.56 -8.26 6.45
C SER A 257 -0.41 -9.73 6.86
N SER A 258 -1.41 -10.31 7.53
CA SER A 258 -1.28 -11.60 8.22
C SER A 258 -2.06 -12.73 7.55
N TYR A 259 -2.71 -12.45 6.41
CA TYR A 259 -3.62 -13.37 5.73
C TYR A 259 -4.77 -13.86 6.61
N CYS A 260 -5.25 -13.00 7.50
CA CYS A 260 -6.39 -13.29 8.36
C CYS A 260 -7.72 -13.32 7.60
N ALA A 261 -7.74 -12.77 6.38
CA ALA A 261 -8.93 -12.55 5.56
C ALA A 261 -10.01 -11.69 6.25
N LEU A 262 -9.63 -11.01 7.34
CA LEU A 262 -10.52 -10.35 8.28
C LEU A 262 -11.57 -11.31 8.88
N GLU A 263 -11.29 -12.62 8.89
CA GLU A 263 -12.17 -13.67 9.39
C GLU A 263 -11.91 -13.92 10.89
N GLY A 264 -12.86 -13.49 11.73
CA GLY A 264 -12.91 -13.92 13.13
C GLY A 264 -13.48 -12.89 14.08
N ASP A 265 -14.23 -13.37 15.08
CA ASP A 265 -14.76 -12.56 16.19
C ASP A 265 -13.65 -11.98 17.10
N ASN A 266 -12.39 -12.31 16.81
CA ASN A 266 -11.23 -11.93 17.57
C ASN A 266 -10.53 -10.68 17.01
N LEU A 267 -11.07 -9.98 16.01
CA LEU A 267 -10.44 -8.75 15.52
C LEU A 267 -10.83 -7.56 16.39
N VAL A 268 -9.85 -6.84 16.91
CA VAL A 268 -10.07 -5.63 17.72
C VAL A 268 -9.24 -4.47 17.16
N LEU A 269 -9.84 -3.28 17.13
CA LEU A 269 -9.10 -2.05 16.83
C LEU A 269 -8.22 -1.69 18.03
N GLU A 270 -6.96 -1.38 17.79
CA GLU A 270 -6.10 -0.76 18.78
C GLU A 270 -6.62 0.67 19.04
N GLU A 271 -7.04 0.96 20.27
CA GLU A 271 -7.56 2.27 20.72
C GLU A 271 -6.45 3.28 20.96
#